data_AF-A0AAW3YTQ6-F1
#
_entry.id   AF-A0AAW3YTQ6-F1
#
_cell.length_a   1.000
_cell.length_b   1.000
_cell.length_c   1.000
_cell.angle_alpha   90.00
_cell.angle_beta   90.00
_cell.angle_gamma   90.00
#
_symmetry.space_group_name_H-M   'P 1'
#
loop_
_entity.id
_entity.type
_entity.pdbx_description
1 polymer ?
#
loop_
_entity_poly.entity_id
_entity_poly.type
_entity_poly.pdbx_seq_one_letter_code
_entity_poly.pdbx_strand_id
1 'polypeptide(L)'
;MKNKKIITLLSLFLFSQMAFGEKIEGAEYCEKIFNVTKSQTNSNGTSNIPDYPIWVVKNKKRTWFYNAPDEKCRSNAFIIEGDLVIIYKTHKNYGYISYYSKDNIETKGWVSLSNLSKFNLASYKGNEEYINVSDFTITNGKVWITLNESYHLFEKRNIAGKQNYHNFIGGFMFGDYYYKFNQHDYNDFSLVTSNVNYDKRLMDMDGDYIISSITLKNRSYETLRGVKIGDSVDKVMDLYNHIPYNNNGKEIIFSLADMELSFELKDDKVSSISMGFKLEEN
;
A
#
# COMPACT_ATOMS: atom_id res chain seq x y z
N MET A 1 -86.00 -1.66 -13.34
CA MET A 1 -85.35 -0.56 -14.10
C MET A 1 -84.48 0.23 -13.11
N LYS A 2 -83.16 0.38 -13.19
CA LYS A 2 -82.08 0.02 -14.13
C LYS A 2 -80.85 -0.33 -13.27
N ASN A 3 -80.19 -1.44 -13.58
CA ASN A 3 -78.88 -1.82 -13.02
C ASN A 3 -77.83 -0.77 -13.42
N LYS A 4 -77.15 -0.15 -12.45
CA LYS A 4 -75.88 0.56 -12.70
C LYS A 4 -74.74 -0.41 -12.38
N LYS A 5 -74.06 -0.87 -13.44
CA LYS A 5 -72.81 -1.62 -13.36
C LYS A 5 -71.74 -0.68 -12.78
N ILE A 6 -71.15 -1.08 -11.66
CA ILE A 6 -69.91 -0.52 -11.14
C ILE A 6 -68.79 -1.14 -11.98
N ILE A 7 -68.11 -0.32 -12.78
CA ILE A 7 -66.89 -0.69 -13.49
C ILE A 7 -65.74 -0.35 -12.55
N THR A 8 -65.18 -1.37 -11.90
CA THR A 8 -63.94 -1.26 -11.14
C THR A 8 -62.79 -1.20 -12.13
N LEU A 9 -62.16 -0.03 -12.30
CA LEU A 9 -60.94 0.11 -13.08
C LEU A 9 -59.78 -0.43 -12.22
N LEU A 10 -59.40 -1.68 -12.45
CA LEU A 10 -58.21 -2.28 -11.87
C LEU A 10 -57.00 -1.72 -12.63
N SER A 11 -56.37 -0.66 -12.13
CA SER A 11 -55.06 -0.24 -12.62
C SER A 11 -54.03 -1.27 -12.16
N LEU A 12 -53.63 -2.18 -13.06
CA LEU A 12 -52.45 -3.02 -12.84
C LEU A 12 -51.24 -2.08 -12.69
N PHE A 13 -50.76 -1.92 -11.46
CA PHE A 13 -49.37 -1.57 -11.22
C PHE A 13 -48.51 -2.74 -11.65
N LEU A 14 -48.05 -2.73 -12.90
CA LEU A 14 -46.86 -3.46 -13.30
C LEU A 14 -45.67 -2.77 -12.61
N PHE A 15 -45.41 -3.17 -11.38
CA PHE A 15 -44.13 -2.86 -10.72
C PHE A 15 -43.02 -3.46 -11.57
N SER A 16 -42.15 -2.61 -12.08
CA SER A 16 -40.93 -3.00 -12.79
C SER A 16 -40.04 -3.82 -11.86
N GLN A 17 -40.03 -5.14 -11.99
CA GLN A 17 -39.07 -6.00 -11.31
C GLN A 17 -37.71 -6.09 -12.02
N MET A 18 -37.45 -5.30 -13.06
CA MET A 18 -36.23 -5.42 -13.87
C MET A 18 -34.97 -4.74 -13.28
N ALA A 19 -35.04 -4.04 -12.16
CA ALA A 19 -33.86 -3.35 -11.60
C ALA A 19 -33.10 -4.13 -10.51
N PHE A 20 -33.64 -5.25 -10.02
CA PHE A 20 -33.00 -6.05 -8.96
C PHE A 20 -32.20 -7.26 -9.48
N GLY A 21 -32.48 -7.74 -10.69
CA GLY A 21 -31.73 -8.87 -11.30
C GLY A 21 -30.32 -8.50 -11.76
N GLU A 22 -30.17 -7.38 -12.48
CA GLU A 22 -28.86 -6.96 -13.06
C GLU A 22 -27.80 -6.64 -12.00
N LYS A 23 -28.19 -6.08 -10.84
CA LYS A 23 -27.23 -5.74 -9.78
C LYS A 23 -26.66 -6.97 -9.09
N ILE A 24 -27.44 -8.04 -8.96
CA ILE A 24 -27.01 -9.28 -8.32
C ILE A 24 -26.09 -10.06 -9.26
N GLU A 25 -26.45 -10.14 -10.55
CA GLU A 25 -25.63 -10.80 -11.57
C GLU A 25 -24.27 -10.11 -11.78
N GLY A 26 -24.23 -8.78 -11.73
CA GLY A 26 -22.98 -8.00 -11.79
C GLY A 26 -22.06 -8.24 -10.59
N ALA A 27 -22.61 -8.38 -9.38
CA ALA A 27 -21.83 -8.66 -8.18
C ALA A 27 -21.21 -10.06 -8.22
N GLU A 28 -21.98 -11.07 -8.59
CA GLU A 28 -21.51 -12.46 -8.74
C GLU A 28 -20.44 -12.58 -9.83
N TYR A 29 -20.61 -11.88 -10.95
CA TYR A 29 -19.60 -11.79 -12.00
C TYR A 29 -18.27 -11.24 -11.45
N CYS A 30 -18.30 -10.10 -10.77
CA CYS A 30 -17.10 -9.47 -10.25
C CYS A 30 -16.42 -10.31 -9.17
N GLU A 31 -17.19 -10.96 -8.30
CA GLU A 31 -16.65 -11.89 -7.31
C GLU A 31 -15.94 -13.07 -7.98
N LYS A 32 -16.53 -13.66 -9.02
CA LYS A 32 -15.92 -14.73 -9.79
C LYS A 32 -14.59 -14.29 -10.41
N ILE A 33 -14.55 -13.13 -11.07
CA ILE A 33 -13.30 -12.61 -11.68
C ILE A 33 -12.25 -12.31 -10.61
N PHE A 34 -12.65 -11.75 -9.47
CA PHE A 34 -11.77 -11.47 -8.34
C PHE A 34 -11.12 -12.76 -7.80
N ASN A 35 -11.91 -13.80 -7.54
CA ASN A 35 -11.44 -15.08 -6.99
C ASN A 35 -10.45 -15.78 -7.93
N VAL A 36 -10.73 -15.76 -9.24
CA VAL A 36 -9.80 -16.26 -10.25
C VAL A 36 -8.50 -15.47 -10.25
N THR A 37 -8.57 -14.14 -10.17
CA THR A 37 -7.36 -13.30 -10.21
C THR A 37 -6.52 -13.40 -8.95
N LYS A 38 -7.15 -13.59 -7.78
CA LYS A 38 -6.45 -13.78 -6.51
C LYS A 38 -5.50 -14.98 -6.58
N SER A 39 -5.96 -16.09 -7.15
CA SER A 39 -5.20 -17.35 -7.26
C SER A 39 -4.25 -17.42 -8.46
N GLN A 40 -4.45 -16.59 -9.49
CA GLN A 40 -3.61 -16.64 -10.70
C GLN A 40 -2.25 -15.92 -10.52
N THR A 41 -1.20 -16.58 -10.99
CA THR A 41 0.05 -15.97 -11.45
C THR A 41 -0.08 -15.62 -12.94
N ASN A 42 0.71 -14.67 -13.46
CA ASN A 42 0.61 -14.31 -14.87
C ASN A 42 0.98 -15.52 -15.75
N SER A 43 0.17 -15.79 -16.78
CA SER A 43 0.20 -17.02 -17.60
C SER A 43 1.50 -17.27 -18.39
N ASN A 44 2.48 -16.36 -18.32
CA ASN A 44 3.71 -16.39 -19.11
C ASN A 44 4.99 -16.48 -18.26
N GLY A 45 4.89 -16.77 -16.95
CA GLY A 45 6.04 -16.81 -16.04
C GLY A 45 6.62 -15.42 -15.67
N THR A 46 6.01 -14.34 -16.15
CA THR A 46 6.30 -12.97 -15.70
C THR A 46 5.78 -12.76 -14.29
N SER A 47 6.58 -12.18 -13.39
CA SER A 47 6.13 -11.84 -12.04
C SER A 47 4.84 -11.01 -12.09
N ASN A 48 3.87 -11.36 -11.26
CA ASN A 48 2.68 -10.52 -11.00
C ASN A 48 2.97 -9.45 -9.93
N ILE A 49 4.16 -9.46 -9.34
CA ILE A 49 4.63 -8.50 -8.36
C ILE A 49 5.46 -7.43 -9.08
N PRO A 50 5.15 -6.14 -8.90
CA PRO A 50 5.94 -5.07 -9.51
C PRO A 50 7.36 -5.04 -8.92
N ASP A 51 8.32 -4.68 -9.76
CA ASP A 51 9.73 -4.50 -9.37
C ASP A 51 9.97 -3.30 -8.45
N TYR A 52 9.00 -2.37 -8.42
CA TYR A 52 8.99 -1.23 -7.52
C TYR A 52 7.53 -0.91 -7.11
N PRO A 53 7.23 -0.81 -5.80
CA PRO A 53 5.85 -0.79 -5.32
C PRO A 53 5.16 0.57 -5.50
N ILE A 54 5.87 1.70 -5.47
CA ILE A 54 5.24 3.03 -5.47
C ILE A 54 5.04 3.55 -6.90
N TRP A 55 3.80 3.87 -7.23
CA TRP A 55 3.40 4.45 -8.50
C TRP A 55 2.62 5.73 -8.28
N VAL A 56 2.57 6.58 -9.29
CA VAL A 56 1.83 7.84 -9.30
C VAL A 56 0.77 7.83 -10.39
N VAL A 57 -0.39 8.41 -10.09
CA VAL A 57 -1.43 8.63 -11.09
C VAL A 57 -1.00 9.75 -12.03
N LYS A 58 -0.96 9.46 -13.33
CA LYS A 58 -0.64 10.44 -14.39
C LYS A 58 -1.85 10.85 -15.24
N ASN A 59 -2.98 10.20 -15.03
CA ASN A 59 -4.20 10.49 -15.78
C ASN A 59 -4.79 11.82 -15.30
N LYS A 60 -4.95 12.78 -16.21
CA LYS A 60 -5.56 14.09 -15.93
C LYS A 60 -7.05 14.02 -15.59
N LYS A 61 -7.69 12.87 -15.83
CA LYS A 61 -9.06 12.57 -15.43
C LYS A 61 -9.05 11.59 -14.25
N ARG A 62 -10.24 11.32 -13.71
CA ARG A 62 -10.43 10.30 -12.66
C ARG A 62 -9.91 8.94 -13.10
N THR A 63 -9.11 8.33 -12.24
CA THR A 63 -8.71 6.92 -12.33
C THR A 63 -9.59 6.12 -11.39
N TRP A 64 -10.55 5.41 -11.96
CA TRP A 64 -11.55 4.66 -11.20
C TRP A 64 -10.98 3.37 -10.62
N PHE A 65 -11.46 3.00 -9.44
CA PHE A 65 -11.27 1.68 -8.89
C PHE A 65 -12.25 0.68 -9.50
N TYR A 66 -11.85 -0.58 -9.51
CA TYR A 66 -12.65 -1.71 -9.93
C TYR A 66 -12.55 -2.81 -8.86
N ASN A 67 -13.67 -3.47 -8.57
CA ASN A 67 -13.74 -4.57 -7.59
C ASN A 67 -13.03 -5.84 -8.10
N ALA A 68 -12.88 -5.96 -9.42
CA ALA A 68 -12.11 -6.99 -10.11
C ALA A 68 -11.46 -6.37 -11.37
N PRO A 69 -10.42 -6.97 -11.99
CA PRO A 69 -9.72 -6.39 -13.14
C PRO A 69 -10.52 -6.50 -14.46
N ASP A 70 -11.72 -5.93 -14.46
CA ASP A 70 -12.67 -5.93 -15.57
C ASP A 70 -13.48 -4.63 -15.58
N GLU A 71 -13.75 -4.08 -16.76
CA GLU A 71 -14.45 -2.80 -16.89
C GLU A 71 -15.87 -2.82 -16.30
N LYS A 72 -16.54 -3.98 -16.33
CA LYS A 72 -17.88 -4.16 -15.73
C LYS A 72 -17.87 -4.04 -14.21
N CYS A 73 -16.70 -4.17 -13.58
CA CYS A 73 -16.52 -4.16 -12.14
C CYS A 73 -16.15 -2.79 -11.57
N ARG A 74 -16.38 -1.71 -12.32
CA ARG A 74 -16.07 -0.33 -11.89
C ARG A 74 -16.83 0.05 -10.63
N SER A 75 -16.13 0.61 -9.65
CA SER A 75 -16.72 1.19 -8.44
C SER A 75 -16.91 2.72 -8.58
N ASN A 76 -17.49 3.34 -7.56
CA ASN A 76 -17.63 4.80 -7.50
C ASN A 76 -16.40 5.50 -6.92
N ALA A 77 -15.42 4.76 -6.39
CA ALA A 77 -14.19 5.33 -5.87
C ALA A 77 -13.23 5.65 -7.01
N PHE A 78 -12.44 6.71 -6.84
CA PHE A 78 -11.40 7.10 -7.80
C PHE A 78 -10.25 7.82 -7.11
N ILE A 79 -9.10 7.81 -7.77
CA ILE A 79 -7.92 8.63 -7.48
C ILE A 79 -7.68 9.60 -8.64
N ILE A 80 -6.90 10.65 -8.39
CA ILE A 80 -6.62 11.75 -9.32
C ILE A 80 -5.13 11.89 -9.58
N GLU A 81 -4.77 12.69 -10.60
CA GLU A 81 -3.38 12.99 -10.95
C GLU A 81 -2.56 13.43 -9.73
N GLY A 82 -1.37 12.86 -9.57
CA GLY A 82 -0.47 13.14 -8.44
C GLY A 82 -0.63 12.20 -7.24
N ASP A 83 -1.75 11.48 -7.12
CA ASP A 83 -1.93 10.52 -6.02
C ASP A 83 -0.87 9.40 -6.10
N LEU A 84 -0.24 9.12 -4.96
CA LEU A 84 0.70 8.02 -4.80
C LEU A 84 -0.01 6.76 -4.32
N VAL A 85 0.31 5.64 -4.93
CA VAL A 85 -0.29 4.34 -4.63
C VAL A 85 0.79 3.28 -4.48
N ILE A 86 0.51 2.28 -3.66
CA ILE A 86 1.30 1.05 -3.60
C ILE A 86 0.62 0.03 -4.52
N ILE A 87 1.35 -0.51 -5.49
CA ILE A 87 0.89 -1.64 -6.30
C ILE A 87 1.37 -2.94 -5.63
N TYR A 88 0.43 -3.80 -5.25
CA TYR A 88 0.74 -5.11 -4.67
C TYR A 88 0.87 -6.20 -5.73
N LYS A 89 -0.02 -6.17 -6.72
CA LYS A 89 -0.15 -7.22 -7.73
C LYS A 89 -0.60 -6.64 -9.06
N THR A 90 -0.20 -7.27 -10.15
CA THR A 90 -0.60 -6.93 -11.51
C THR A 90 -1.28 -8.12 -12.16
N HIS A 91 -2.30 -7.84 -12.97
CA HIS A 91 -2.98 -8.83 -13.79
C HIS A 91 -3.42 -8.17 -15.10
N LYS A 92 -2.87 -8.64 -16.23
CA LYS A 92 -3.06 -8.02 -17.56
C LYS A 92 -2.76 -6.51 -17.49
N ASN A 93 -3.75 -5.66 -17.80
CA ASN A 93 -3.62 -4.21 -17.83
C ASN A 93 -4.04 -3.53 -16.52
N TYR A 94 -4.24 -4.30 -15.44
CA TYR A 94 -4.68 -3.79 -14.15
C TYR A 94 -3.65 -4.03 -13.06
N GLY A 95 -3.55 -3.08 -12.13
CA GLY A 95 -2.82 -3.21 -10.88
C GLY A 95 -3.80 -3.25 -9.72
N TYR A 96 -3.65 -4.20 -8.81
CA TYR A 96 -4.30 -4.18 -7.51
C TYR A 96 -3.46 -3.32 -6.56
N ILE A 97 -4.06 -2.25 -6.08
CA ILE A 97 -3.36 -1.18 -5.37
C ILE A 97 -3.93 -0.94 -3.98
N SER A 98 -3.13 -0.27 -3.15
CA SER A 98 -3.59 0.48 -1.99
C SER A 98 -3.30 1.97 -2.18
N TYR A 99 -4.29 2.79 -1.89
CA TYR A 99 -4.20 4.25 -1.83
C TYR A 99 -4.54 4.69 -0.41
N TYR A 100 -3.76 5.62 0.13
CA TYR A 100 -4.06 6.27 1.40
C TYR A 100 -4.35 7.74 1.14
N SER A 101 -5.54 8.17 1.51
CA SER A 101 -5.92 9.59 1.46
C SER A 101 -5.17 10.41 2.52
N LYS A 102 -5.22 11.73 2.38
CA LYS A 102 -4.69 12.67 3.39
C LYS A 102 -5.29 12.47 4.80
N ASP A 103 -6.51 11.94 4.86
CA ASP A 103 -7.23 11.64 6.11
C ASP A 103 -6.89 10.23 6.63
N ASN A 104 -5.83 9.61 6.08
CA ASN A 104 -5.34 8.30 6.43
C ASN A 104 -6.35 7.15 6.19
N ILE A 105 -7.32 7.37 5.31
CA ILE A 105 -8.29 6.33 4.90
C ILE A 105 -7.67 5.54 3.75
N GLU A 106 -7.54 4.22 3.95
CA GLU A 106 -7.09 3.29 2.93
C GLU A 106 -8.23 2.91 1.96
N THR A 107 -7.95 2.93 0.66
CA THR A 107 -8.81 2.36 -0.38
C THR A 107 -8.01 1.35 -1.20
N LYS A 108 -8.50 0.11 -1.27
CA LYS A 108 -7.92 -0.95 -2.09
C LYS A 108 -8.80 -1.29 -3.28
N GLY A 109 -8.18 -1.71 -4.37
CA GLY A 109 -8.89 -2.22 -5.54
C GLY A 109 -8.04 -2.25 -6.79
N TRP A 110 -8.65 -2.69 -7.89
CA TRP A 110 -7.99 -2.74 -9.19
C TRP A 110 -8.08 -1.39 -9.88
N VAL A 111 -7.02 -0.96 -10.57
CA VAL A 111 -6.97 0.24 -11.40
C VAL A 111 -6.23 -0.07 -12.71
N SER A 112 -6.54 0.68 -13.77
CA SER A 112 -5.85 0.50 -15.05
C SER A 112 -4.40 0.99 -14.97
N LEU A 113 -3.43 0.14 -15.30
CA LEU A 113 -1.99 0.48 -15.31
C LEU A 113 -1.65 1.57 -16.33
N SER A 114 -2.47 1.76 -17.37
CA SER A 114 -2.27 2.82 -18.36
C SER A 114 -2.41 4.22 -17.76
N ASN A 115 -3.12 4.35 -16.65
CA ASN A 115 -3.33 5.60 -15.91
C ASN A 115 -2.22 5.89 -14.89
N LEU A 116 -1.28 4.96 -14.71
CA LEU A 116 -0.20 5.07 -13.73
C LEU A 116 1.17 5.16 -14.40
N SER A 117 2.15 5.61 -13.63
CA SER A 117 3.58 5.50 -13.94
C SER A 117 4.37 5.19 -12.69
N LYS A 118 5.51 4.51 -12.84
CA LYS A 118 6.47 4.34 -11.74
C LYS A 118 6.86 5.70 -11.16
N PHE A 119 6.86 5.80 -9.85
CA PHE A 119 7.19 7.04 -9.18
C PHE A 119 8.70 7.29 -9.20
N ASN A 120 9.11 8.54 -9.48
CA ASN A 120 10.51 8.93 -9.48
C ASN A 120 10.92 9.49 -8.11
N LEU A 121 11.50 8.64 -7.27
CA LEU A 121 11.99 9.02 -5.94
C LEU A 121 13.11 10.06 -5.98
N ALA A 122 13.95 10.07 -7.01
CA ALA A 122 15.13 10.92 -7.05
C ALA A 122 14.80 12.42 -7.11
N SER A 123 13.64 12.77 -7.68
CA SER A 123 13.16 14.16 -7.78
C SER A 123 12.22 14.58 -6.66
N TYR A 124 11.77 13.65 -5.83
CA TYR A 124 10.73 13.92 -4.85
C TYR A 124 11.29 14.39 -3.51
N LYS A 125 10.60 15.33 -2.85
CA LYS A 125 11.05 16.00 -1.62
C LYS A 125 10.12 15.79 -0.41
N GLY A 126 9.13 14.92 -0.53
CA GLY A 126 8.05 14.81 0.45
C GLY A 126 6.84 15.64 0.04
N ASN A 127 5.71 15.35 0.66
CA ASN A 127 4.50 16.16 0.53
C ASN A 127 4.47 17.17 1.70
N GLU A 128 4.17 18.43 1.37
CA GLU A 128 4.18 19.55 2.32
C GLU A 128 2.91 19.64 3.20
N GLU A 129 1.93 18.74 3.01
CA GLU A 129 0.66 18.77 3.74
C GLU A 129 0.42 17.49 4.56
N TYR A 130 0.89 16.33 4.11
CA TYR A 130 0.64 15.05 4.78
C TYR A 130 1.79 14.04 4.58
N ILE A 131 1.81 13.02 5.45
CA ILE A 131 2.65 11.83 5.26
C ILE A 131 2.05 10.94 4.19
N ASN A 132 2.88 10.36 3.32
CA ASN A 132 2.40 9.38 2.35
C ASN A 132 3.35 8.20 2.18
N VAL A 133 2.97 7.26 1.33
CA VAL A 133 3.68 5.98 1.12
C VAL A 133 5.16 6.14 0.78
N SER A 134 5.57 7.26 0.18
CA SER A 134 6.97 7.50 -0.16
C SER A 134 7.84 7.89 1.03
N ASP A 135 7.26 8.43 2.11
CA ASP A 135 7.98 8.78 3.34
C ASP A 135 8.57 7.55 4.05
N PHE A 136 8.06 6.36 3.73
CA PHE A 136 8.58 5.06 4.17
C PHE A 136 9.65 4.52 3.21
N THR A 137 10.56 5.42 2.81
CA THR A 137 11.73 5.14 1.97
C THR A 137 12.98 5.74 2.60
N ILE A 138 14.07 4.97 2.60
CA ILE A 138 15.41 5.47 2.90
C ILE A 138 16.27 5.52 1.63
N THR A 139 17.28 6.38 1.62
CA THR A 139 18.23 6.47 0.52
C THR A 139 19.62 6.92 0.93
N ASN A 140 20.62 6.57 0.13
CA ASN A 140 21.97 7.16 0.17
C ASN A 140 22.30 7.95 -1.11
N GLY A 141 21.26 8.31 -1.89
CA GLY A 141 21.36 8.97 -3.20
C GLY A 141 21.65 8.04 -4.38
N LYS A 142 21.98 6.77 -4.14
CA LYS A 142 22.20 5.75 -5.18
C LYS A 142 21.24 4.57 -5.07
N VAL A 143 20.89 4.22 -3.84
CA VAL A 143 19.99 3.11 -3.51
C VAL A 143 18.79 3.69 -2.80
N TRP A 144 17.60 3.21 -3.17
CA TRP A 144 16.35 3.49 -2.48
C TRP A 144 15.79 2.18 -1.95
N ILE A 145 15.38 2.19 -0.69
CA ILE A 145 14.80 1.03 -0.02
C ILE A 145 13.49 1.47 0.59
N THR A 146 12.40 0.81 0.19
CA THR A 146 11.03 1.24 0.49
C THR A 146 10.28 0.10 1.16
N LEU A 147 9.42 0.41 2.14
CA LEU A 147 8.47 -0.59 2.67
C LEU A 147 7.55 -1.13 1.57
N ASN A 148 6.99 -2.33 1.74
CA ASN A 148 6.22 -3.05 0.71
C ASN A 148 7.00 -3.52 -0.53
N GLU A 149 8.28 -3.21 -0.66
CA GLU A 149 9.07 -3.72 -1.78
C GLU A 149 9.28 -5.24 -1.64
N SER A 150 9.12 -5.96 -2.74
CA SER A 150 9.46 -7.39 -2.83
C SER A 150 10.92 -7.62 -2.44
N TYR A 151 11.16 -8.41 -1.39
CA TYR A 151 12.53 -8.72 -0.98
C TYR A 151 13.25 -9.55 -2.04
N HIS A 152 12.55 -10.51 -2.68
CA HIS A 152 13.14 -11.31 -3.74
C HIS A 152 13.63 -10.45 -4.92
N LEU A 153 12.83 -9.47 -5.35
CA LEU A 153 13.23 -8.55 -6.42
C LEU A 153 14.29 -7.55 -5.96
N PHE A 154 14.20 -7.06 -4.72
CA PHE A 154 15.21 -6.20 -4.11
C PHE A 154 16.59 -6.87 -4.11
N GLU A 155 16.67 -8.12 -3.62
CA GLU A 155 17.90 -8.91 -3.52
C GLU A 155 18.48 -9.17 -4.91
N LYS A 156 17.64 -9.52 -5.89
CA LYS A 156 18.04 -9.76 -7.28
C LYS A 156 18.71 -8.54 -7.93
N ARG A 157 18.37 -7.31 -7.52
CA ARG A 157 19.04 -6.09 -8.03
C ARG A 157 20.48 -5.97 -7.55
N ASN A 158 20.83 -6.61 -6.43
CA ASN A 158 22.19 -6.60 -5.86
C ASN A 158 22.78 -5.18 -5.70
N ILE A 159 21.97 -4.24 -5.22
CA ILE A 159 22.33 -2.81 -5.07
C ILE A 159 22.67 -2.41 -3.63
N ALA A 160 22.29 -3.22 -2.65
CA ALA A 160 22.44 -2.95 -1.21
C ALA A 160 23.84 -3.28 -0.64
N GLY A 161 24.73 -3.80 -1.48
CA GLY A 161 26.03 -4.31 -1.05
C GLY A 161 25.93 -5.70 -0.42
N LYS A 162 27.00 -6.12 0.25
CA LYS A 162 27.10 -7.46 0.84
C LYS A 162 26.26 -7.53 2.12
N GLN A 163 25.35 -8.51 2.17
CA GLN A 163 24.65 -8.87 3.39
C GLN A 163 25.63 -9.54 4.38
N ASN A 164 25.64 -9.06 5.62
CA ASN A 164 26.50 -9.57 6.69
C ASN A 164 25.91 -10.81 7.34
N TYR A 165 24.59 -10.79 7.55
CA TYR A 165 23.89 -11.82 8.32
C TYR A 165 22.44 -11.95 7.84
N HIS A 166 21.94 -13.17 7.88
CA HIS A 166 20.55 -13.53 7.62
C HIS A 166 20.09 -14.47 8.73
N ASN A 167 18.86 -14.27 9.21
CA ASN A 167 18.25 -15.20 10.16
C ASN A 167 16.73 -15.21 10.05
N PHE A 168 16.15 -16.41 10.21
CA PHE A 168 14.72 -16.53 10.47
C PHE A 168 14.45 -16.14 11.91
N ILE A 169 13.65 -15.09 12.11
CA ILE A 169 13.27 -14.61 13.46
C ILE A 169 12.24 -15.55 14.06
N GLY A 170 11.24 -15.95 13.26
CA GLY A 170 10.15 -16.80 13.72
C GLY A 170 8.87 -16.57 12.93
N GLY A 171 7.87 -17.40 13.24
CA GLY A 171 6.51 -17.20 12.76
C GLY A 171 5.55 -17.04 13.93
N PHE A 172 4.68 -16.04 13.84
CA PHE A 172 3.81 -15.60 14.93
C PHE A 172 2.37 -15.45 14.43
N MET A 173 1.41 -15.73 15.30
CA MET A 173 0.00 -15.47 15.04
C MET A 173 -0.32 -14.03 15.45
N PHE A 174 -1.02 -13.30 14.58
CA PHE A 174 -1.62 -12.00 14.87
C PHE A 174 -3.10 -12.08 14.48
N GLY A 175 -3.97 -12.31 15.46
CA GLY A 175 -5.35 -12.73 15.21
C GLY A 175 -5.38 -14.06 14.43
N ASP A 176 -6.10 -14.07 13.30
CA ASP A 176 -6.23 -15.25 12.42
C ASP A 176 -5.08 -15.40 11.41
N TYR A 177 -4.11 -14.49 11.41
CA TYR A 177 -3.05 -14.44 10.41
C TYR A 177 -1.72 -14.96 10.96
N TYR A 178 -1.09 -15.88 10.23
CA TYR A 178 0.26 -16.36 10.54
C TYR A 178 1.32 -15.60 9.72
N TYR A 179 2.15 -14.83 10.42
CA TYR A 179 3.23 -14.05 9.80
C TYR A 179 4.60 -14.61 10.12
N LYS A 180 5.44 -14.72 9.09
CA LYS A 180 6.83 -15.19 9.16
C LYS A 180 7.76 -13.99 9.00
N PHE A 181 8.82 -13.93 9.79
CA PHE A 181 9.76 -12.80 9.81
C PHE A 181 11.19 -13.27 9.62
N ASN A 182 11.93 -12.58 8.76
CA ASN A 182 13.35 -12.80 8.54
C ASN A 182 14.12 -11.50 8.73
N GLN A 183 15.25 -11.59 9.42
CA GLN A 183 16.19 -10.49 9.57
C GLN A 183 17.25 -10.55 8.47
N HIS A 184 17.59 -9.38 7.94
CA HIS A 184 18.68 -9.19 6.98
C HIS A 184 19.55 -8.02 7.46
N ASP A 185 20.82 -8.30 7.71
CA ASP A 185 21.73 -7.34 8.29
C ASP A 185 22.76 -6.84 7.27
N TYR A 186 22.89 -5.52 7.15
CA TYR A 186 23.89 -4.84 6.33
C TYR A 186 24.72 -3.90 7.20
N ASN A 187 25.78 -3.33 6.64
CA ASN A 187 26.66 -2.41 7.39
C ASN A 187 25.93 -1.15 7.86
N ASP A 188 25.08 -0.58 7.00
CA ASP A 188 24.48 0.74 7.22
C ASP A 188 23.04 0.68 7.74
N PHE A 189 22.36 -0.47 7.58
CA PHE A 189 20.98 -0.67 7.96
C PHE A 189 20.69 -2.15 8.22
N SER A 190 19.54 -2.44 8.83
CA SER A 190 18.94 -3.77 8.90
C SER A 190 17.54 -3.75 8.32
N LEU A 191 17.14 -4.85 7.70
CA LEU A 191 15.80 -5.07 7.18
C LEU A 191 15.15 -6.22 7.96
N VAL A 192 13.85 -6.10 8.19
CA VAL A 192 12.98 -7.24 8.46
C VAL A 192 12.12 -7.46 7.24
N THR A 193 12.00 -8.70 6.80
CA THR A 193 11.11 -9.10 5.72
C THR A 193 10.02 -10.01 6.25
N SER A 194 8.81 -9.87 5.71
CA SER A 194 7.65 -10.62 6.17
C SER A 194 6.62 -10.84 5.07
N ASN A 195 5.82 -11.88 5.24
CA ASN A 195 4.58 -12.09 4.50
C ASN A 195 3.41 -11.25 5.10
N VAL A 196 3.66 -10.29 5.99
CA VAL A 196 2.62 -9.42 6.59
C VAL A 196 1.59 -8.94 5.56
N ASN A 197 0.31 -8.92 5.98
CA ASN A 197 -0.83 -8.52 5.15
C ASN A 197 -0.94 -9.29 3.82
N TYR A 198 -0.43 -10.55 3.73
CA TYR A 198 -0.44 -11.32 2.48
C TYR A 198 -1.84 -11.41 1.85
N ASP A 199 -2.87 -11.61 2.68
CA ASP A 199 -4.27 -11.68 2.29
C ASP A 199 -4.77 -10.36 1.69
N LYS A 200 -4.46 -9.22 2.34
CA LYS A 200 -4.80 -7.87 1.88
C LYS A 200 -4.07 -7.50 0.59
N ARG A 201 -2.94 -8.14 0.30
CA ARG A 201 -2.11 -7.97 -0.91
C ARG A 201 -2.48 -8.93 -2.04
N LEU A 202 -3.49 -9.79 -1.86
CA LEU A 202 -3.86 -10.87 -2.79
C LEU A 202 -2.72 -11.86 -3.06
N MET A 203 -1.93 -12.12 -2.01
CA MET A 203 -0.87 -13.12 -1.96
C MET A 203 -1.29 -14.28 -1.05
N ASP A 204 -0.66 -15.43 -1.23
CA ASP A 204 -0.73 -16.52 -0.28
C ASP A 204 0.34 -16.37 0.81
N MET A 205 0.21 -17.14 1.89
CA MET A 205 1.10 -17.03 3.06
C MET A 205 2.55 -17.44 2.78
N ASP A 206 2.78 -18.22 1.73
CA ASP A 206 4.09 -18.68 1.28
C ASP A 206 4.56 -17.94 0.01
N GLY A 207 3.84 -16.88 -0.36
CA GLY A 207 4.15 -16.03 -1.48
C GLY A 207 5.34 -15.12 -1.17
N ASP A 208 5.40 -13.99 -1.86
CA ASP A 208 6.53 -13.09 -1.72
C ASP A 208 6.54 -12.32 -0.40
N TYR A 209 7.76 -12.21 0.15
CA TYR A 209 8.04 -11.48 1.36
C TYR A 209 8.37 -10.04 0.98
N ILE A 210 7.78 -9.09 1.70
CA ILE A 210 8.07 -7.68 1.52
C ILE A 210 9.08 -7.21 2.56
N ILE A 211 9.79 -6.13 2.26
CA ILE A 211 10.47 -5.33 3.27
C ILE A 211 9.39 -4.74 4.20
N SER A 212 9.32 -5.27 5.42
CA SER A 212 8.31 -4.93 6.42
C SER A 212 8.84 -4.02 7.53
N SER A 213 10.16 -3.94 7.70
CA SER A 213 10.81 -2.93 8.53
C SER A 213 12.20 -2.61 8.03
N ILE A 214 12.62 -1.37 8.28
CA ILE A 214 13.94 -0.83 7.97
C ILE A 214 14.42 -0.08 9.21
N THR A 215 15.65 -0.36 9.64
CA THR A 215 16.31 0.37 10.74
C THR A 215 17.68 0.85 10.28
N LEU A 216 17.96 2.14 10.43
CA LEU A 216 19.27 2.71 10.14
C LEU A 216 20.25 2.46 11.29
N LYS A 217 21.50 2.13 10.96
CA LYS A 217 22.57 1.94 11.95
C LYS A 217 23.52 3.12 12.04
N ASN A 218 23.58 3.92 10.98
CA ASN A 218 24.47 5.06 10.87
C ASN A 218 23.90 6.12 9.92
N ARG A 219 24.72 7.12 9.61
CA ARG A 219 24.36 8.28 8.78
C ARG A 219 24.59 8.10 7.27
N SER A 220 24.94 6.91 6.80
CA SER A 220 25.14 6.61 5.38
C SER A 220 23.83 6.71 4.58
N TYR A 221 22.70 6.49 5.24
CA TYR A 221 21.35 6.64 4.69
C TYR A 221 20.59 7.76 5.39
N GLU A 222 19.61 8.31 4.68
CA GLU A 222 18.64 9.30 5.16
C GLU A 222 17.21 8.85 4.83
N THR A 223 16.23 9.42 5.53
CA THR A 223 14.82 9.38 5.07
C THR A 223 14.68 10.09 3.74
N LEU A 224 13.59 9.86 3.01
CA LEU A 224 13.35 10.55 1.73
C LEU A 224 13.30 12.08 1.85
N ARG A 225 12.93 12.62 3.03
CA ARG A 225 12.96 14.06 3.32
C ARG A 225 14.34 14.59 3.75
N GLY A 226 15.32 13.70 3.92
CA GLY A 226 16.72 14.07 4.16
C GLY A 226 17.15 14.08 5.63
N VAL A 227 16.44 13.38 6.53
CA VAL A 227 16.86 13.24 7.94
C VAL A 227 17.81 12.05 8.10
N LYS A 228 18.91 12.25 8.82
CA LYS A 228 19.96 11.27 9.15
C LYS A 228 20.11 11.09 10.65
N ILE A 229 20.72 9.96 11.02
CA ILE A 229 21.23 9.78 12.39
C ILE A 229 22.26 10.88 12.73
N GLY A 230 22.00 11.55 13.84
CA GLY A 230 22.77 12.66 14.40
C GLY A 230 22.29 14.06 13.98
N ASP A 231 21.24 14.17 13.16
CA ASP A 231 20.57 15.44 12.89
C ASP A 231 19.82 15.94 14.13
N SER A 232 19.56 17.25 14.20
CA SER A 232 18.82 17.87 15.30
C SER A 232 17.32 17.57 15.23
N VAL A 233 16.65 17.62 16.39
CA VAL A 233 15.19 17.62 16.47
C VAL A 233 14.59 18.75 15.63
N ASP A 234 15.18 19.94 15.65
CA ASP A 234 14.73 21.08 14.84
C ASP A 234 14.66 20.74 13.34
N LYS A 235 15.66 20.04 12.81
CA LYS A 235 15.63 19.61 11.40
C LYS A 235 14.50 18.62 11.11
N VAL A 236 14.20 17.72 12.05
CA VAL A 236 13.05 16.81 11.91
C VAL A 236 11.76 17.63 11.86
N MET A 237 11.61 18.59 12.78
CA MET A 237 10.43 19.44 12.85
C MET A 237 10.29 20.34 11.62
N ASP A 238 11.37 20.91 11.09
CA ASP A 238 11.33 21.71 9.87
C ASP A 238 10.80 20.93 8.65
N LEU A 239 11.03 19.61 8.61
CA LEU A 239 10.66 18.75 7.48
C LEU A 239 9.31 18.04 7.65
N TYR A 240 8.79 17.94 8.88
CA TYR A 240 7.63 17.12 9.19
C TYR A 240 6.58 17.76 10.12
N ASN A 241 6.80 18.95 10.70
CA ASN A 241 5.88 19.54 11.71
C ASN A 241 4.45 19.83 11.19
N HIS A 242 4.27 19.91 9.88
CA HIS A 242 2.97 20.08 9.22
C HIS A 242 2.13 18.80 9.19
N ILE A 243 2.69 17.68 9.63
CA ILE A 243 2.07 16.36 9.63
C ILE A 243 1.69 15.99 11.07
N PRO A 244 0.52 15.37 11.32
CA PRO A 244 0.21 14.81 12.64
C PRO A 244 1.28 13.82 13.12
N TYR A 245 1.74 13.97 14.36
CA TYR A 245 2.77 13.13 14.98
C TYR A 245 2.49 12.85 16.45
N ASN A 246 3.07 11.76 16.96
CA ASN A 246 3.18 11.49 18.39
C ASN A 246 4.59 11.82 18.86
N ASN A 247 4.72 12.48 20.01
CA ASN A 247 6.00 12.79 20.64
C ASN A 247 5.92 12.54 22.14
N ASN A 248 6.78 11.65 22.64
CA ASN A 248 6.87 11.29 24.05
C ASN A 248 8.14 11.84 24.75
N GLY A 249 8.87 12.73 24.08
CA GLY A 249 10.13 13.32 24.53
C GLY A 249 11.38 12.48 24.23
N LYS A 250 11.23 11.17 23.96
CA LYS A 250 12.31 10.26 23.56
C LYS A 250 12.20 9.83 22.11
N GLU A 251 11.05 10.04 21.50
CA GLU A 251 10.73 9.53 20.18
C GLU A 251 9.69 10.43 19.52
N ILE A 252 9.85 10.68 18.22
CA ILE A 252 8.85 11.34 17.37
C ILE A 252 8.40 10.30 16.34
N ILE A 253 7.09 10.06 16.27
CA ILE A 253 6.48 9.04 15.43
C ILE A 253 5.47 9.68 14.49
N PHE A 254 5.61 9.37 13.21
CA PHE A 254 4.62 9.66 12.17
C PHE A 254 3.98 8.34 11.72
N SER A 255 2.67 8.33 11.50
CA SER A 255 1.94 7.13 11.09
C SER A 255 1.14 7.36 9.81
N LEU A 256 1.12 6.33 8.95
CA LEU A 256 0.19 6.20 7.83
C LEU A 256 -0.41 4.79 7.88
N ALA A 257 -1.67 4.70 8.27
CA ALA A 257 -2.40 3.48 8.59
C ALA A 257 -1.58 2.56 9.51
N ASP A 258 -1.20 1.39 9.01
CA ASP A 258 -0.38 0.40 9.70
C ASP A 258 1.13 0.62 9.51
N MET A 259 1.59 1.71 8.92
CA MET A 259 3.00 2.04 8.79
C MET A 259 3.43 3.15 9.76
N GLU A 260 4.64 3.01 10.29
CA GLU A 260 5.27 3.98 11.18
C GLU A 260 6.65 4.39 10.69
N LEU A 261 6.96 5.66 10.91
CA LEU A 261 8.28 6.25 10.81
C LEU A 261 8.62 6.85 12.18
N SER A 262 9.65 6.33 12.81
CA SER A 262 10.11 6.75 14.13
C SER A 262 11.50 7.36 14.07
N PHE A 263 11.67 8.44 14.83
CA PHE A 263 12.93 9.08 15.16
C PHE A 263 13.14 8.98 16.67
N GLU A 264 14.03 8.09 17.11
CA GLU A 264 14.47 8.07 18.50
C GLU A 264 15.43 9.23 18.77
N LEU A 265 15.33 9.82 19.96
CA LEU A 265 16.02 11.02 20.36
C LEU A 265 16.96 10.76 21.53
N LYS A 266 18.17 11.32 21.42
CA LYS A 266 19.15 11.38 22.51
C LYS A 266 19.92 12.70 22.42
N ASP A 267 19.98 13.43 23.53
CA ASP A 267 20.70 14.72 23.63
C ASP A 267 20.31 15.70 22.49
N ASP A 268 19.00 15.87 22.27
CA ASP A 268 18.37 16.69 21.21
C ASP A 268 18.79 16.34 19.77
N LYS A 269 19.25 15.11 19.55
CA LYS A 269 19.61 14.58 18.24
C LYS A 269 18.93 13.26 17.96
N VAL A 270 18.74 12.97 16.68
CA VAL A 270 18.25 11.68 16.19
C VAL A 270 19.31 10.61 16.48
N SER A 271 19.01 9.65 17.37
CA SER A 271 19.88 8.53 17.68
C SER A 271 19.60 7.29 16.84
N SER A 272 18.36 7.09 16.43
CA SER A 272 17.91 5.98 15.58
C SER A 272 16.80 6.44 14.65
N ILE A 273 16.71 5.81 13.48
CA ILE A 273 15.61 5.99 12.54
C ILE A 273 15.13 4.60 12.18
N SER A 274 13.85 4.35 12.40
CA SER A 274 13.20 3.09 12.02
C SER A 274 11.88 3.37 11.31
N MET A 275 11.51 2.47 10.42
CA MET A 275 10.19 2.45 9.81
C MET A 275 9.72 1.02 9.66
N GLY A 276 8.41 0.79 9.74
CA GLY A 276 7.87 -0.55 9.60
C GLY A 276 6.37 -0.63 9.76
N PHE A 277 5.85 -1.85 9.64
CA PHE A 277 4.45 -2.13 9.91
C PHE A 277 4.19 -2.29 11.40
N LYS A 278 3.17 -1.62 11.90
CA LYS A 278 2.49 -1.95 13.15
C LYS A 278 1.63 -3.19 12.94
N LEU A 279 1.86 -4.17 13.78
CA LEU A 279 1.03 -5.36 13.88
C LEU A 279 0.11 -5.16 15.06
N GLU A 280 -1.17 -4.95 14.81
CA GLU A 280 -2.18 -4.88 15.85
C GLU A 280 -2.84 -6.26 16.00
N GLU A 281 -2.98 -6.72 17.24
CA GLU A 281 -3.91 -7.80 17.55
C GLU A 281 -5.32 -7.18 17.47
N ASN A 282 -6.14 -7.67 16.53
CA ASN A 282 -7.54 -7.26 16.43
C ASN A 282 -8.34 -7.64 17.68
#